data_AF-A0A9X0HPG1-F1
#
_entry.id   AF-A0A9X0HPG1-F1
#
_cell.length_a   1.000
_cell.length_b   1.000
_cell.length_c   1.000
_cell.angle_alpha   90.00
_cell.angle_beta   90.00
_cell.angle_gamma   90.00
#
_symmetry.space_group_name_H-M   'P 1'
#
loop_
_entity.id
_entity.type
_entity.pdbx_description
1 polymer ?
#
loop_
_entity_poly.entity_id
_entity_poly.type
_entity_poly.pdbx_seq_one_letter_code
_entity_poly.pdbx_strand_id
1 'polypeptide(L)'
;MRDTGAVAARVLLTTGELPNAAHELTGAKALIYTQVAAALSKVLGRPIRYRAAGIGEFRQYILAHGFKPEFVNVMLGIYLVARLGLAARLTSTTANLLGRAPISFQQFAEDYRRCWQ
;
A
#
# COMPACT_ATOMS: atom_id res chain seq x y z
N MET A 1 -3.98 5.43 5.09
CA MET A 1 -5.13 5.06 5.93
C MET A 1 -6.32 6.01 5.86
N ARG A 2 -6.18 7.29 5.47
CA ARG A 2 -7.30 8.25 5.45
C ARG A 2 -8.51 7.80 4.62
N ASP A 3 -8.31 7.30 3.41
CA ASP A 3 -9.43 6.83 2.56
C ASP A 3 -10.14 5.61 3.15
N THR A 4 -9.39 4.64 3.68
CA THR A 4 -9.96 3.48 4.39
C THR A 4 -10.82 3.91 5.57
N GLY A 5 -10.33 4.86 6.37
CA GLY A 5 -11.08 5.43 7.49
C GLY A 5 -12.34 6.18 7.05
N ALA A 6 -12.25 6.96 5.97
CA ALA A 6 -13.41 7.67 5.41
C ALA A 6 -14.46 6.71 4.84
N VAL A 7 -14.04 5.63 4.17
CA VAL A 7 -14.96 4.58 3.73
C VAL A 7 -15.63 3.90 4.93
N ALA A 8 -14.86 3.51 5.95
CA ALA A 8 -15.40 2.88 7.14
C ALA A 8 -16.42 3.79 7.85
N ALA A 9 -16.09 5.07 8.03
CA ALA A 9 -17.00 6.06 8.61
C ALA A 9 -18.29 6.20 7.79
N ARG A 10 -18.19 6.27 6.46
CA ARG A 10 -19.39 6.37 5.60
C ARG A 10 -20.26 5.14 5.71
N VAL A 11 -19.67 3.94 5.68
CA VAL A 11 -20.41 2.68 5.84
C VAL A 11 -21.12 2.70 7.19
N LEU A 12 -20.40 2.97 8.29
CA LEU A 12 -20.98 2.98 9.64
C LEU A 12 -22.06 4.04 9.87
N LEU A 13 -22.02 5.17 9.17
CA LEU A 13 -22.99 6.27 9.30
C LEU A 13 -24.18 6.18 8.33
N THR A 14 -24.17 5.23 7.39
CA THR A 14 -25.27 5.08 6.43
C THR A 14 -26.48 4.46 7.14
N THR A 15 -27.57 5.22 7.25
CA THR A 15 -28.84 4.73 7.81
C THR A 15 -29.61 3.94 6.75
N GLY A 16 -29.53 2.61 6.80
CA GLY A 16 -30.21 1.69 5.90
C GLY A 16 -29.61 0.28 6.00
N GLU A 17 -30.23 -0.72 5.37
CA GLU A 17 -29.60 -2.03 5.21
C GLU A 17 -28.37 -1.89 4.32
N LEU A 18 -27.19 -2.00 4.92
CA LEU A 18 -25.98 -2.22 4.16
C LEU A 18 -26.02 -3.66 3.64
N PRO A 19 -25.81 -3.88 2.34
CA PRO A 19 -25.63 -5.23 1.83
C PRO A 19 -24.52 -5.91 2.64
N ASN A 20 -24.72 -7.18 3.01
CA ASN A 20 -23.64 -7.99 3.59
C ASN A 20 -22.57 -8.24 2.52
N ALA A 21 -21.67 -7.28 2.35
CA ALA A 21 -20.74 -7.21 1.24
C ALA A 21 -19.32 -6.89 1.73
N ALA A 22 -18.35 -7.63 1.19
CA ALA A 22 -16.94 -7.31 1.34
C ALA A 22 -16.53 -6.27 0.28
N HIS A 23 -16.06 -5.11 0.73
CA HIS A 23 -15.58 -4.06 -0.18
C HIS A 23 -14.07 -4.15 -0.39
N GLU A 24 -13.64 -4.56 -1.58
CA GLU A 24 -12.24 -4.53 -1.99
C GLU A 24 -11.82 -3.07 -2.26
N LEU A 25 -11.04 -2.48 -1.34
CA LEU A 25 -10.58 -1.08 -1.42
C LEU A 25 -9.19 -0.99 -2.05
N THR A 26 -9.08 -0.19 -3.11
CA THR A 26 -7.83 -0.01 -3.86
C THR A 26 -7.57 1.48 -4.11
N GLY A 27 -6.30 1.82 -4.37
CA GLY A 27 -5.93 3.16 -4.81
C GLY A 27 -6.29 3.39 -6.29
N ALA A 28 -6.08 4.61 -6.79
CA ALA A 28 -6.34 4.92 -8.19
C ALA A 28 -5.35 4.28 -9.19
N LYS A 29 -4.21 3.77 -8.71
CA LYS A 29 -3.15 3.17 -9.53
C LYS A 29 -2.50 2.00 -8.81
N ALA A 30 -2.21 0.92 -9.54
CA ALA A 30 -1.41 -0.19 -9.06
C ALA A 30 0.06 0.16 -9.25
N LEU A 31 0.73 0.56 -8.17
CA LEU A 31 2.11 1.01 -8.24
C LEU A 31 3.09 -0.14 -8.00
N ILE A 32 4.13 -0.19 -8.81
CA ILE A 32 5.30 -1.04 -8.55
C ILE A 32 6.35 -0.28 -7.74
N TYR A 33 7.25 -1.00 -7.07
CA TYR A 33 8.24 -0.41 -6.16
C TYR A 33 9.14 0.66 -6.80
N THR A 34 9.45 0.53 -8.10
CA THR A 34 10.24 1.54 -8.83
C THR A 34 9.47 2.85 -9.01
N GLN A 35 8.15 2.79 -9.26
CA GLN A 35 7.28 3.97 -9.35
C GLN A 35 7.11 4.65 -7.99
N VAL A 36 7.00 3.86 -6.92
CA VAL A 36 6.99 4.36 -5.54
C VAL A 36 8.28 5.12 -5.23
N ALA A 37 9.44 4.53 -5.54
CA ALA A 37 10.74 5.17 -5.36
C ALA A 37 10.89 6.46 -6.18
N ALA A 38 10.39 6.48 -7.42
CA ALA A 38 10.39 7.67 -8.27
C ALA A 38 9.50 8.80 -7.69
N ALA A 39 8.30 8.46 -7.22
CA ALA A 39 7.40 9.42 -6.58
C ALA A 39 8.02 10.02 -5.31
N LEU A 40 8.60 9.18 -4.44
CA LEU A 40 9.31 9.65 -3.25
C LEU A 40 10.53 10.51 -3.61
N SER A 41 11.29 10.15 -4.65
CA SER A 41 12.44 10.94 -5.10
C SER A 41 12.03 12.35 -5.51
N LYS A 42 10.94 12.46 -6.28
CA LYS A 42 10.38 13.74 -6.71
C LYS A 42 9.92 14.59 -5.51
N VAL A 43 9.20 13.99 -4.57
CA VAL A 43 8.68 14.71 -3.40
C VAL A 43 9.80 15.11 -2.45
N LEU A 44 10.77 14.23 -2.18
CA LEU A 44 11.82 14.50 -1.19
C LEU A 44 12.99 15.33 -1.75
N GLY A 45 13.13 15.42 -3.07
CA GLY A 45 14.23 16.15 -3.72
C GLY A 45 15.57 15.43 -3.65
N ARG A 46 15.58 14.11 -3.42
CA ARG A 46 16.79 13.27 -3.40
C ARG A 46 16.57 11.96 -4.13
N PRO A 47 17.60 11.37 -4.77
CA PRO A 47 17.44 10.12 -5.49
C PRO A 47 17.17 8.94 -4.53
N ILE A 48 16.03 8.29 -4.68
CA ILE A 48 15.66 7.05 -3.99
C ILE A 48 15.54 5.95 -5.03
N ARG A 49 16.20 4.82 -4.79
CA ARG A 49 16.20 3.67 -5.71
C ARG A 49 15.71 2.43 -4.98
N TYR A 50 14.75 1.74 -5.59
CA TYR A 50 14.38 0.40 -5.17
C TYR A 50 15.48 -0.58 -5.60
N ARG A 51 16.07 -1.29 -4.64
CA ARG A 51 16.94 -2.45 -4.90
C ARG A 51 16.14 -3.71 -4.65
N ALA A 52 15.90 -4.50 -5.70
CA ALA A 52 15.26 -5.79 -5.58
C ALA A 52 16.25 -6.77 -4.94
N ALA A 53 16.21 -6.90 -3.61
CA ALA A 53 16.98 -7.93 -2.90
C ALA A 53 16.54 -9.33 -3.35
N GLY A 54 17.47 -10.27 -3.37
CA GLY A 54 17.14 -11.68 -3.52
C GLY A 54 16.26 -12.16 -2.35
N ILE A 55 15.38 -13.13 -2.59
CA ILE A 55 14.52 -13.71 -1.54
C ILE A 55 15.38 -14.23 -0.37
N GLY A 56 16.51 -14.87 -0.68
CA GLY A 56 17.46 -15.36 0.33
C GLY A 56 18.13 -14.24 1.12
N GLU A 57 18.60 -13.18 0.46
CA GLU A 57 19.20 -12.01 1.11
C GLU A 57 18.21 -11.30 2.02
N PHE A 58 16.97 -11.10 1.54
CA PHE A 58 15.90 -10.49 2.33
C PHE A 58 15.54 -11.34 3.56
N ARG A 59 15.49 -12.66 3.41
CA ARG A 59 15.27 -13.59 4.52
C ARG A 59 16.37 -13.47 5.58
N GLN A 60 17.63 -13.52 5.17
CA GLN A 60 18.78 -13.37 6.07
C GLN A 60 18.77 -12.02 6.77
N TYR A 61 18.48 -10.94 6.02
CA TYR A 61 18.37 -9.59 6.55
C TYR A 61 17.32 -9.51 7.65
N ILE A 62 16.10 -9.99 7.42
CA ILE A 62 15.02 -9.94 8.43
C ILE A 62 15.33 -10.80 9.65
N LEU A 63 15.88 -12.01 9.47
CA LEU A 63 16.28 -12.87 10.58
C LEU A 63 17.36 -12.20 11.45
N ALA A 64 18.33 -11.53 10.83
CA ALA A 64 19.38 -10.80 11.54
C ALA A 64 18.83 -9.61 12.36
N HIS A 65 17.64 -9.09 12.02
CA HIS A 65 16.96 -8.04 12.78
C HIS A 65 16.06 -8.58 13.91
N GLY A 66 16.17 -9.87 14.26
CA GLY A 66 15.52 -10.46 15.43
C GLY A 66 14.08 -10.94 15.23
N PHE A 67 13.60 -10.97 13.98
CA PHE A 67 12.27 -11.51 13.67
C PHE A 67 12.27 -13.04 13.70
N LYS A 68 11.18 -13.63 14.21
CA LYS A 68 11.00 -15.08 14.28
C LYS A 68 10.87 -15.71 12.88
N PRO A 69 11.41 -16.92 12.63
CA PRO A 69 11.39 -17.56 11.31
C PRO A 69 9.99 -17.69 10.68
N GLU A 70 8.97 -17.95 11.48
CA GLU A 70 7.59 -18.08 11.02
C GLU A 70 7.06 -16.77 10.43
N PHE A 71 7.37 -15.65 11.08
CA PHE A 71 7.01 -14.32 10.61
C PHE A 71 7.74 -13.98 9.30
N VAL A 72 9.02 -14.36 9.19
CA VAL A 72 9.80 -14.14 7.96
C VAL A 72 9.18 -14.91 6.80
N ASN A 73 8.78 -16.16 7.01
CA ASN A 73 8.14 -16.97 5.95
C ASN A 73 6.82 -16.34 5.47
N VAL A 74 6.00 -15.81 6.37
CA VAL A 74 4.76 -15.10 6.00
C VAL A 74 5.07 -13.85 5.18
N MET A 75 6.04 -13.03 5.61
CA MET A 75 6.47 -11.85 4.85
C MET A 75 6.93 -12.23 3.44
N LEU A 76 7.76 -13.27 3.32
CA LEU A 76 8.25 -13.74 2.02
C LEU A 76 7.10 -14.15 1.09
N GLY A 77 6.09 -14.84 1.60
CA GLY A 77 4.89 -15.19 0.85
C GLY A 77 4.16 -13.94 0.32
N ILE A 78 3.91 -12.96 1.19
CA ILE A 78 3.23 -11.71 0.82
C ILE A 78 4.04 -10.93 -0.24
N TYR A 79 5.36 -10.79 -0.06
CA TYR A 79 6.20 -10.07 -1.02
C TYR A 79 6.29 -10.78 -2.37
N LEU A 80 6.28 -12.12 -2.39
CA LEU A 80 6.27 -12.88 -3.64
C LEU A 80 4.99 -12.61 -4.44
N VAL A 81 3.82 -12.65 -3.79
CA VAL A 81 2.53 -12.33 -4.42
C VAL A 81 2.53 -10.90 -5.00
N ALA A 82 3.03 -9.93 -4.23
CA ALA A 82 3.16 -8.55 -4.69
C ALA A 82 4.14 -8.43 -5.87
N ARG A 83 5.29 -9.13 -5.82
CA ARG A 83 6.32 -9.11 -6.89
C ARG A 83 5.83 -9.75 -8.18
N LEU A 84 4.96 -10.75 -8.09
CA LEU A 84 4.32 -11.39 -9.24
C LEU A 84 3.18 -10.55 -9.83
N GLY A 85 2.90 -9.35 -9.28
CA GLY A 85 1.84 -8.47 -9.78
C GLY A 85 0.42 -8.96 -9.49
N LEU A 86 0.27 -10.03 -8.71
CA LEU A 86 -1.04 -10.61 -8.37
C LEU A 86 -1.87 -9.69 -7.46
N ALA A 87 -1.25 -8.66 -6.86
CA ALA A 87 -1.91 -7.60 -6.10
C ALA A 87 -2.23 -6.34 -6.93
N ALA A 88 -2.06 -6.37 -8.27
CA ALA A 88 -2.25 -5.21 -9.13
C ALA A 88 -3.71 -4.95 -9.54
N ARG A 89 -4.67 -5.75 -9.04
CA ARG A 89 -6.08 -5.54 -9.32
C ARG A 89 -6.53 -4.18 -8.77
N LEU A 90 -7.23 -3.43 -9.61
CA LEU A 90 -7.85 -2.16 -9.24
C LEU A 90 -9.37 -2.28 -9.27
N THR A 91 -10.01 -1.55 -8.38
CA THR A 91 -11.47 -1.50 -8.23
C THR A 91 -11.92 -0.04 -8.18
N SER A 92 -13.11 0.26 -8.69
CA SER A 92 -13.73 1.57 -8.52
C SER A 92 -14.44 1.74 -7.18
N THR A 93 -14.48 0.68 -6.36
CA THR A 93 -15.21 0.61 -5.08
C THR A 93 -14.86 1.77 -4.16
N THR A 94 -13.57 2.07 -3.99
CA THR A 94 -13.14 3.17 -3.12
C THR A 94 -13.62 4.52 -3.64
N ALA A 95 -13.55 4.76 -4.95
CA ALA A 95 -14.03 6.01 -5.53
C ALA A 95 -15.56 6.15 -5.38
N ASN A 96 -16.30 5.07 -5.64
CA ASN A 96 -17.76 5.03 -5.53
C ASN A 96 -18.22 5.28 -4.10
N LEU A 97 -17.58 4.64 -3.11
CA LEU A 97 -17.90 4.84 -1.69
C LEU A 97 -17.49 6.23 -1.22
N LEU A 98 -16.37 6.78 -1.68
CA LEU A 98 -15.96 8.12 -1.23
C LEU A 98 -16.70 9.26 -1.95
N GLY A 99 -17.24 9.04 -3.14
CA GLY A 99 -17.77 10.10 -4.02
C GLY A 99 -16.68 11.01 -4.60
N ARG A 100 -15.41 10.59 -4.52
CA ARG A 100 -14.23 11.29 -5.06
C ARG A 100 -13.15 10.28 -5.39
N ALA A 101 -12.14 10.70 -6.16
CA ALA A 101 -10.97 9.86 -6.39
C ALA A 101 -10.22 9.53 -5.07
N PRO A 102 -9.65 8.32 -4.92
CA PRO A 102 -8.74 7.99 -3.83
C PRO A 102 -7.50 8.90 -3.85
N ILE A 103 -6.97 9.19 -2.67
CA ILE A 103 -5.75 9.97 -2.47
C ILE A 103 -4.60 9.27 -3.19
N SER A 104 -3.89 10.04 -4.03
CA SER A 104 -2.74 9.51 -4.77
C SER A 104 -1.57 9.22 -3.83
N PHE A 105 -0.69 8.30 -4.24
CA PHE A 105 0.56 8.06 -3.50
C PHE A 105 1.45 9.31 -3.43
N GLN A 106 1.43 10.17 -4.47
CA GLN A 106 2.18 11.42 -4.46
C GLN A 106 1.66 12.37 -3.37
N GLN A 107 0.35 12.57 -3.27
CA GLN A 107 -0.25 13.39 -2.22
C GLN A 107 0.07 12.82 -0.84
N PHE A 108 0.01 11.49 -0.67
CA PHE A 108 0.43 10.85 0.57
C PHE A 108 1.90 11.14 0.90
N ALA A 109 2.80 11.03 -0.07
CA ALA A 109 4.21 11.33 0.15
C ALA A 109 4.45 12.81 0.51
N GLU A 110 3.69 13.74 -0.08
CA GLU A 110 3.76 15.17 0.22
C GLU A 110 3.27 15.47 1.64
N ASP A 111 2.13 14.92 2.03
CA ASP A 111 1.53 15.15 3.35
C ASP A 111 2.41 14.62 4.50
N TYR A 112 3.11 13.50 4.26
CA TYR A 112 3.98 12.87 5.26
C TYR A 112 5.47 13.14 5.03
N ARG A 113 5.81 14.12 4.20
CA ARG A 113 7.20 14.46 3.83
C ARG A 113 8.13 14.55 5.05
N ARG A 114 7.65 15.15 6.14
CA ARG A 114 8.40 15.38 7.39
C ARG A 114 8.83 14.10 8.10
N CYS A 115 8.18 12.96 7.86
CA CYS A 115 8.59 11.66 8.43
C CYS A 115 9.86 11.09 7.77
N TRP A 116 10.28 11.65 6.62
CA TRP A 116 11.42 11.18 5.83
C TRP A 116 12.48 12.25 5.58
N GLN A 117 12.36 13.41 6.23
CA GLN A 117 13.42 14.42 6.32
C GLN A 117 14.46 13.96 7.33
#